data_AF-A0A7K9HCX4-F1
#
_entry.id   AF-A0A7K9HCX4-F1
#
_cell.length_a   1.000
_cell.length_b   1.000
_cell.length_c   1.000
_cell.angle_alpha   90.00
_cell.angle_beta   90.00
_cell.angle_gamma   90.00
#
_symmetry.space_group_name_H-M   'P 1'
#
loop_
_entity.id
_entity.type
_entity.pdbx_description
1 polymer ?
#
loop_
_entity_poly.entity_id
_entity_poly.type
_entity_poly.pdbx_seq_one_letter_code
_entity_poly.pdbx_strand_id
1 'polypeptide(L)'
;IISEVLEEVEKRSFTPQDPDDANFFCTAMQVCWELKDIKLASRLNKALEQGDNWRFLDMDQLNTYWTKFFSLLCLMEQVDVVLKWYKEMSPSLFYPSPKNILDLLQALDAANHLEVLPTVW
;
A
#
# COMPACT_ATOMS: atom_id res chain seq x y z
N ILE A 1 -16.46 5.25 -10.75
CA ILE A 1 -16.46 6.04 -9.49
C ILE A 1 -15.05 6.22 -8.93
N ILE A 2 -14.43 5.28 -8.20
CA ILE A 2 -13.12 5.57 -7.57
C ILE A 2 -11.99 5.90 -8.57
N SER A 3 -11.98 5.25 -9.74
CA SER A 3 -11.00 5.55 -10.80
C SER A 3 -11.15 6.95 -11.39
N GLU A 4 -12.39 7.43 -11.55
CA GLU A 4 -12.69 8.78 -12.06
C GLU A 4 -12.33 9.84 -11.01
N VAL A 5 -12.59 9.55 -9.73
CA VAL A 5 -12.18 10.42 -8.62
C VAL A 5 -10.65 10.54 -8.57
N LEU A 6 -9.93 9.43 -8.72
CA LEU A 6 -8.47 9.44 -8.76
C LEU A 6 -7.90 10.24 -9.94
N GLU A 7 -8.54 10.21 -11.12
CA GLU A 7 -8.13 11.04 -12.25
C GLU A 7 -8.20 12.55 -11.95
N GLU A 8 -9.17 12.98 -11.15
CA GLU A 8 -9.26 14.38 -10.73
C GLU A 8 -8.30 14.72 -9.59
N VAL A 9 -8.04 13.76 -8.70
CA VAL A 9 -7.07 13.89 -7.59
C VAL A 9 -5.64 13.98 -8.12
N GLU A 10 -5.25 13.15 -9.09
CA GLU A 10 -3.91 13.15 -9.69
C GLU A 10 -3.53 14.48 -10.37
N LYS A 11 -4.52 15.27 -10.80
CA LYS A 11 -4.31 16.56 -11.48
C LYS A 11 -4.07 17.72 -10.52
N ARG A 12 -4.24 17.52 -9.20
CA ARG A 12 -4.27 18.60 -8.21
C ARG A 12 -3.41 18.26 -7.01
N SER A 13 -2.84 19.28 -6.38
CA SER A 13 -2.26 19.18 -5.04
C SER A 13 -3.29 19.60 -4.00
N PHE A 14 -3.44 18.84 -2.92
CA PHE A 14 -4.41 19.13 -1.87
C PHE A 14 -3.70 19.65 -0.62
N THR A 15 -4.42 20.47 0.15
CA THR A 15 -4.04 20.87 1.50
C THR A 15 -5.13 20.40 2.46
N PRO A 16 -4.79 19.89 3.66
CA PRO A 16 -5.80 19.51 4.64
C PRO A 16 -6.73 20.68 4.97
N GLN A 17 -8.04 20.50 4.74
CA GLN A 17 -9.08 21.49 5.06
C GLN A 17 -10.04 20.97 6.11
N ASP A 18 -10.36 19.69 6.08
CA ASP A 18 -11.26 19.01 7.01
C ASP A 18 -10.53 17.85 7.73
N PRO A 19 -10.78 17.62 9.04
CA PRO A 19 -10.25 16.46 9.74
C PRO A 19 -10.55 15.11 9.06
N ASP A 20 -11.67 15.01 8.33
CA ASP A 20 -12.08 13.81 7.62
C ASP A 20 -11.36 13.62 6.27
N ASP A 21 -10.60 14.61 5.76
CA ASP A 21 -9.81 14.48 4.53
C ASP A 21 -8.80 13.32 4.63
N ALA A 22 -8.34 13.05 5.85
CA ALA A 22 -7.49 11.91 6.20
C ALA A 22 -8.09 10.55 5.81
N ASN A 23 -9.42 10.42 5.88
CA ASN A 23 -10.12 9.17 5.64
C ASN A 23 -10.13 8.78 4.15
N PHE A 24 -9.86 9.72 3.23
CA PHE A 24 -9.89 9.47 1.80
C PHE A 24 -8.93 8.36 1.39
N PHE A 25 -7.64 8.46 1.73
CA PHE A 25 -6.63 7.51 1.29
C PHE A 25 -6.84 6.11 1.90
N CYS A 26 -7.22 6.04 3.18
CA CYS A 26 -7.55 4.78 3.85
C CYS A 26 -8.76 4.09 3.20
N THR A 27 -9.83 4.84 2.94
CA THR A 27 -11.06 4.31 2.33
C THR A 27 -10.82 3.90 0.88
N ALA A 28 -10.09 4.72 0.12
CA ALA A 28 -9.72 4.40 -1.26
C ALA A 28 -8.85 3.14 -1.32
N MET A 29 -7.88 2.97 -0.40
CA MET A 29 -7.05 1.77 -0.33
C MET A 29 -7.86 0.53 0.05
N GLN A 30 -8.83 0.66 0.97
CA GLN A 30 -9.78 -0.40 1.29
C GLN A 30 -10.54 -0.87 0.04
N VAL A 31 -11.06 0.06 -0.76
CA VAL A 31 -11.75 -0.26 -2.02
C VAL A 31 -10.80 -0.94 -3.01
N CYS A 32 -9.56 -0.47 -3.15
CA CYS A 32 -8.57 -1.11 -4.03
C CYS A 32 -8.27 -2.55 -3.60
N TRP A 33 -8.16 -2.79 -2.29
CA TRP A 33 -7.92 -4.11 -1.71
C TRP A 33 -9.10 -5.06 -1.93
N GLU A 34 -10.34 -4.59 -1.73
CA GLU A 34 -11.57 -5.36 -1.98
C GLU A 34 -11.74 -5.74 -3.46
N LEU A 35 -11.44 -4.79 -4.36
CA LEU A 35 -11.47 -5.02 -5.81
C LEU A 35 -10.28 -5.85 -6.32
N LYS A 36 -9.26 -6.06 -5.47
CA LYS A 36 -7.97 -6.67 -5.84
C LYS A 36 -7.30 -5.96 -7.02
N ASP A 37 -7.48 -4.65 -7.15
CA ASP A 37 -6.94 -3.87 -8.27
C ASP A 37 -5.62 -3.20 -7.88
N ILE A 38 -4.51 -3.88 -8.17
CA ILE A 38 -3.17 -3.37 -7.86
C ILE A 38 -2.79 -2.14 -8.70
N LYS A 39 -3.35 -1.99 -9.91
CA LYS A 39 -3.09 -0.83 -10.76
C LYS A 39 -3.72 0.42 -10.14
N LEU A 40 -4.95 0.28 -9.66
CA LEU A 40 -5.65 1.34 -8.94
C LEU A 40 -4.94 1.68 -7.62
N ALA A 41 -4.51 0.68 -6.87
CA ALA A 41 -3.74 0.90 -5.64
C ALA A 41 -2.41 1.62 -5.90
N SER A 42 -1.70 1.26 -6.98
CA SER A 42 -0.45 1.92 -7.37
C SER A 42 -0.65 3.38 -7.77
N ARG A 43 -1.78 3.70 -8.42
CA ARG A 43 -2.17 5.08 -8.73
C ARG A 43 -2.46 5.89 -7.47
N LEU A 44 -3.22 5.30 -6.54
CA LEU A 44 -3.50 5.89 -5.24
C LEU A 44 -2.21 6.14 -4.43
N ASN A 45 -1.25 5.21 -4.48
CA ASN A 45 0.03 5.38 -3.81
C ASN A 45 0.85 6.53 -4.40
N LYS A 46 0.89 6.67 -5.73
CA LYS A 46 1.52 7.84 -6.38
C LYS A 46 0.87 9.16 -5.98
N ALA A 47 -0.45 9.18 -5.86
CA ALA A 47 -1.18 10.37 -5.39
C ALA A 47 -0.85 10.70 -3.92
N LEU A 48 -0.63 9.69 -3.06
CA LEU A 48 -0.22 9.88 -1.66
C LEU A 48 1.22 10.40 -1.55
N GLU A 49 2.13 9.91 -2.40
CA GLU A 49 3.53 10.36 -2.47
C GLU A 49 3.68 11.75 -3.10
N GLN A 50 2.64 12.25 -3.78
CA GLN A 50 2.68 13.55 -4.43
C GLN A 50 2.63 14.69 -3.40
N GLY A 51 3.74 15.42 -3.29
CA GLY A 51 3.86 16.57 -2.39
C GLY A 51 3.84 16.16 -0.93
N ASP A 52 2.97 16.81 -0.15
CA ASP A 52 2.83 16.55 1.29
C ASP A 52 1.55 15.77 1.62
N ASN A 53 1.00 15.02 0.66
CA ASN A 53 -0.26 14.29 0.83
C ASN A 53 -0.18 13.16 1.88
N TRP A 54 1.02 12.67 2.20
CA TRP A 54 1.23 11.76 3.32
C TRP A 54 0.87 12.38 4.68
N ARG A 55 0.88 13.72 4.80
CA ARG A 55 0.52 14.43 6.04
C ARG A 55 -0.98 14.43 6.35
N PHE A 56 -1.82 14.02 5.39
CA PHE A 56 -3.24 13.83 5.67
C PHE A 56 -3.47 12.68 6.65
N LEU A 57 -2.55 11.70 6.72
CA LEU A 57 -2.73 10.49 7.51
C LEU A 57 -1.99 10.59 8.84
N ASP A 58 -2.65 10.21 9.93
CA ASP A 58 -1.98 9.93 11.19
C ASP A 58 -1.18 8.60 11.12
N MET A 59 -0.42 8.30 12.17
CA MET A 59 0.42 7.08 12.20
C MET A 59 -0.39 5.78 12.13
N ASP A 60 -1.59 5.74 12.73
CA ASP A 60 -2.43 4.53 12.75
C ASP A 60 -3.08 4.30 11.38
N GLN A 61 -3.50 5.39 10.73
CA GLN A 61 -4.04 5.40 9.37
C GLN A 61 -2.96 5.05 8.35
N LEU A 62 -1.75 5.62 8.46
CA LEU A 62 -0.60 5.23 7.63
C LEU A 62 -0.32 3.74 7.76
N ASN A 63 -0.27 3.21 8.99
CA ASN A 63 -0.03 1.79 9.21
C ASN A 63 -1.13 0.92 8.60
N THR A 64 -2.39 1.32 8.73
CA THR A 64 -3.54 0.63 8.14
C THR A 64 -3.49 0.65 6.61
N TYR A 65 -3.15 1.79 6.03
CA TYR A 65 -2.97 1.98 4.59
C TYR A 65 -1.89 1.04 4.04
N TRP A 66 -0.68 1.10 4.61
CA TRP A 66 0.45 0.29 4.17
C TRP A 66 0.25 -1.20 4.39
N THR A 67 -0.40 -1.58 5.50
CA THR A 67 -0.79 -2.97 5.76
C THR A 67 -1.66 -3.52 4.61
N LYS A 68 -2.67 -2.77 4.17
CA LYS A 68 -3.56 -3.20 3.08
C LYS A 68 -2.86 -3.20 1.73
N PHE A 69 -2.07 -2.17 1.46
CA PHE A 69 -1.30 -2.07 0.22
C PHE A 69 -0.31 -3.23 0.07
N PHE A 70 0.45 -3.54 1.13
CA PHE A 70 1.41 -4.63 1.12
C PHE A 70 0.75 -6.00 0.99
N SER A 71 -0.36 -6.24 1.70
CA SER A 71 -1.16 -7.47 1.50
C SER A 71 -1.66 -7.60 0.05
N LEU A 72 -2.07 -6.49 -0.58
CA LEU A 72 -2.51 -6.50 -1.97
C LEU A 72 -1.34 -6.79 -2.93
N LEU A 73 -0.15 -6.22 -2.69
CA LEU A 73 1.07 -6.53 -3.42
C LEU A 73 1.39 -8.03 -3.37
N CYS A 74 1.39 -8.62 -2.17
CA CYS A 74 1.63 -10.05 -1.99
C CYS A 74 0.64 -10.93 -2.75
N LEU A 75 -0.61 -10.47 -2.90
CA LEU A 75 -1.67 -11.22 -3.58
C LEU A 75 -1.61 -11.10 -5.11
N MET A 76 -1.21 -9.93 -5.63
CA MET A 76 -1.42 -9.57 -7.05
C MET A 76 -0.15 -9.44 -7.88
N GLU A 77 1.01 -9.21 -7.25
CA GLU A 77 2.29 -9.01 -7.96
C GLU A 77 3.18 -10.25 -7.95
N GLN A 78 4.19 -10.25 -8.82
CA GLN A 78 5.24 -11.26 -8.81
C GLN A 78 6.11 -11.12 -7.55
N VAL A 79 6.59 -12.25 -7.03
CA VAL A 79 7.35 -12.29 -5.78
C VAL A 79 8.59 -11.39 -5.81
N ASP A 80 9.27 -11.26 -6.95
CA ASP A 80 10.42 -10.37 -7.13
C ASP A 80 10.05 -8.89 -6.90
N VAL A 81 8.86 -8.48 -7.35
CA VAL A 81 8.34 -7.13 -7.17
C VAL A 81 7.98 -6.91 -5.70
N VAL A 82 7.34 -7.90 -5.06
CA VAL A 82 7.00 -7.85 -3.63
C VAL A 82 8.25 -7.72 -2.77
N LEU A 83 9.29 -8.51 -3.05
CA LEU A 83 10.57 -8.47 -2.32
C LEU A 83 11.32 -7.15 -2.54
N LYS A 84 11.26 -6.59 -3.75
CA LYS A 84 11.82 -5.26 -4.03
C LYS A 84 11.13 -4.20 -3.16
N TRP A 85 9.80 -4.21 -3.14
CA TRP A 85 9.01 -3.31 -2.30
C TRP A 85 9.30 -3.51 -0.81
N TYR A 86 9.38 -4.75 -0.34
CA TYR A 86 9.70 -5.07 1.06
C TYR A 86 11.05 -4.49 1.49
N LYS A 87 12.07 -4.52 0.61
CA LYS A 87 13.38 -3.93 0.88
C LYS A 87 13.38 -2.39 0.85
N GLU A 88 12.56 -1.80 0.00
CA GLU A 88 12.45 -0.34 -0.15
C GLU A 88 11.60 0.29 0.96
N MET A 89 10.61 -0.45 1.50
CA MET A 89 9.82 -0.04 2.66
C MET A 89 10.69 -0.10 3.93
N SER A 90 11.33 1.04 4.26
CA SER A 90 12.08 1.18 5.50
C SER A 90 11.19 0.95 6.73
N PRO A 91 11.72 0.41 7.84
CA PRO A 91 10.99 0.32 9.12
C PRO A 91 10.47 1.66 9.65
N SER A 92 11.01 2.78 9.16
CA SER A 92 10.50 4.12 9.46
C SER A 92 9.16 4.44 8.79
N LEU A 93 8.80 3.73 7.71
CA LEU A 93 7.59 3.94 6.93
C LEU A 93 6.52 2.90 7.24
N PHE A 94 6.94 1.64 7.41
CA PHE A 94 6.02 0.51 7.55
C PHE A 94 6.60 -0.54 8.48
N TYR A 95 5.82 -0.91 9.49
CA TYR A 95 6.11 -2.07 10.32
C TYR A 95 5.14 -3.20 9.93
N PRO A 96 5.62 -4.28 9.28
CA PRO A 96 4.75 -5.34 8.81
C PRO A 96 4.02 -6.00 9.98
N SER A 97 2.69 -6.06 9.87
CA SER A 97 1.87 -6.80 10.82
C SER A 97 2.10 -8.32 10.67
N PRO A 98 1.76 -9.14 11.68
CA PRO A 98 1.84 -10.60 11.56
C PRO A 98 1.09 -11.15 10.35
N LYS A 99 -0.02 -10.50 9.97
CA LYS A 99 -0.77 -10.84 8.76
C LYS A 99 0.04 -10.56 7.48
N ASN A 100 0.75 -9.43 7.41
CA ASN A 100 1.59 -9.12 6.25
C ASN A 100 2.74 -10.10 6.08
N ILE A 101 3.35 -10.53 7.19
CA ILE A 101 4.38 -11.57 7.15
C ILE A 101 3.79 -12.88 6.63
N LEU A 102 2.59 -13.27 7.08
CA LEU A 102 1.90 -14.45 6.55
C LEU A 102 1.60 -14.33 5.05
N ASP A 103 1.10 -13.18 4.60
CA ASP A 103 0.80 -12.93 3.19
C ASP A 103 2.08 -13.04 2.32
N LEU A 104 3.21 -12.51 2.82
CA LEU A 104 4.51 -12.62 2.16
C LEU A 104 4.98 -14.08 2.08
N LEU A 105 4.88 -14.83 3.18
CA LEU A 105 5.26 -16.25 3.22
C LEU A 105 4.42 -17.08 2.24
N GLN A 106 3.11 -16.80 2.15
CA GLN A 106 2.23 -17.46 1.19
C GLN A 106 2.60 -17.13 -0.25
N ALA A 107 2.98 -15.88 -0.54
CA ALA A 107 3.46 -15.49 -1.86
C ALA A 107 4.77 -16.19 -2.24
N LEU A 108 5.71 -16.33 -1.30
CA LEU A 108 6.98 -17.03 -1.50
C LEU A 108 6.79 -18.53 -1.74
N ASP A 109 5.91 -19.18 -0.95
CA ASP A 109 5.58 -20.59 -1.09
C ASP A 109 4.90 -20.88 -2.44
N ALA A 110 3.92 -20.06 -2.82
CA ALA A 110 3.24 -20.16 -4.12
C ALA A 110 4.19 -19.99 -5.32
N ALA A 111 5.25 -19.18 -5.15
CA ALA A 111 6.28 -18.96 -6.16
C ALA A 111 7.45 -19.96 -6.08
N ASN A 112 7.43 -20.90 -5.12
CA ASN A 112 8.51 -21.87 -4.84
C ASN A 112 9.89 -21.19 -4.64
N HIS A 113 9.90 -19.99 -4.04
CA HIS A 113 11.07 -19.15 -3.77
C HIS A 113 11.44 -19.15 -2.27
N LEU A 114 11.47 -20.34 -1.66
CA LEU A 114 11.72 -20.49 -0.21
C LEU A 114 13.18 -20.22 0.17
N GLU A 115 14.10 -20.24 -0.78
CA GLU A 115 15.52 -19.92 -0.58
C GLU A 115 15.76 -18.47 -0.15
N VAL A 116 14.79 -17.58 -0.38
CA VAL A 116 14.90 -16.15 -0.06
C VAL A 116 14.50 -15.85 1.39
N LEU A 117 13.91 -16.83 2.10
CA LEU A 117 13.47 -16.70 3.50
C LEU A 117 14.55 -16.16 4.45
N PRO A 118 15.84 -16.55 4.38
CA PRO A 118 16.86 -16.02 5.28
C PRO A 118 17.10 -14.51 5.15
N THR A 119 16.66 -13.88 4.06
CA THR A 119 16.82 -12.43 3.83
C THR A 119 15.61 -11.60 4.28
N VAL A 120 14.54 -12.28 4.72
CA VAL A 120 13.33 -11.65 5.26
C VAL A 120 13.47 -11.38 6.77
N TRP A 121 14.43 -12.05 7.44
CA TRP A 121 14.74 -11.89 8.86
C TRP A 121 16.00 -11.06 9.08
#